data_AF-A0A7W0G2V2-F1
#
_entry.id   AF-A0A7W0G2V2-F1
#
_cell.length_a   1.000
_cell.length_b   1.000
_cell.length_c   1.000
_cell.angle_alpha   90.00
_cell.angle_beta   90.00
_cell.angle_gamma   90.00
#
_symmetry.space_group_name_H-M   'P 1'
#
loop_
_entity.id
_entity.type
_entity.pdbx_description
1 polymer ?
#
loop_
_entity_poly.entity_id
_entity_poly.type
_entity_poly.pdbx_seq_one_letter_code
_entity_poly.pdbx_strand_id
1 'polypeptide(L)'
;MSTKNQEKLDKGNLRLAGEALVNRIRKEVGGGNNKEVAEKLTKLGIKVSPQLISNWKKGQGPTRKRLTQIAEKCNVSIDSLLYGDIDKRKNRENDEGNLTRAETSQEPMTPKRFAAELRALGVEDFHSTKSMKGLTPTDMEEIIAVTKMNAKTTAQTMIEQRIKAKKG
;
A
#
# COMPACT_ATOMS: atom_id res chain seq x y z
N MET A 1 -41.63 2.49 -8.56
CA MET A 1 -40.78 1.63 -7.71
C MET A 1 -39.36 1.75 -8.28
N SER A 2 -38.30 2.18 -7.62
CA SER A 2 -37.65 1.50 -6.49
C SER A 2 -36.37 2.25 -6.01
N THR A 3 -36.36 3.59 -5.92
CA THR A 3 -35.21 4.30 -5.29
C THR A 3 -35.01 3.88 -3.83
N LYS A 4 -36.12 3.60 -3.12
CA LYS A 4 -36.11 3.05 -1.75
C LYS A 4 -35.53 1.64 -1.61
N ASN A 5 -35.48 0.84 -2.69
CA ASN A 5 -34.92 -0.52 -2.64
C ASN A 5 -33.42 -0.52 -2.93
N GLN A 6 -32.94 0.35 -3.82
CA GLN A 6 -31.50 0.55 -4.05
C GLN A 6 -30.80 1.04 -2.77
N GLU A 7 -31.35 2.05 -2.10
CA GLU A 7 -30.81 2.58 -0.83
C GLU A 7 -30.80 1.54 0.31
N LYS A 8 -31.75 0.60 0.33
CA LYS A 8 -31.80 -0.49 1.31
C LYS A 8 -30.74 -1.56 1.02
N LEU A 9 -30.50 -1.88 -0.26
CA LEU A 9 -29.43 -2.77 -0.71
C LEU A 9 -28.05 -2.18 -0.40
N ASP A 10 -27.85 -0.88 -0.65
CA ASP A 10 -26.57 -0.20 -0.36
C ASP A 10 -26.29 -0.12 1.14
N LYS A 11 -27.29 0.20 1.97
CA LYS A 11 -27.16 0.19 3.43
C LYS A 11 -26.96 -1.22 3.99
N GLY A 12 -27.56 -2.23 3.38
CA GLY A 12 -27.35 -3.65 3.70
C GLY A 12 -25.91 -4.09 3.42
N ASN A 13 -25.38 -3.74 2.25
CA ASN A 13 -24.00 -4.04 1.84
C ASN A 13 -22.95 -3.31 2.70
N LEU A 14 -23.19 -2.04 3.04
CA LEU A 14 -22.32 -1.27 3.93
C LEU A 14 -22.29 -1.83 5.35
N ARG A 15 -23.43 -2.32 5.85
CA ARG A 15 -23.53 -2.98 7.16
C ARG A 15 -22.79 -4.32 7.16
N LEU A 16 -22.93 -5.12 6.10
CA LEU A 16 -22.19 -6.38 5.93
C LEU A 16 -20.68 -6.14 5.86
N ALA A 17 -20.23 -5.12 5.12
CA ALA A 17 -18.82 -4.73 5.04
C ALA A 17 -18.28 -4.22 6.39
N GLY A 18 -19.06 -3.41 7.11
CA GLY A 18 -18.71 -2.92 8.44
C GLY A 18 -18.61 -4.01 9.50
N GLU A 19 -19.52 -4.99 9.45
CA GLU A 19 -19.50 -6.15 10.36
C GLU A 19 -18.32 -7.08 10.07
N ALA A 20 -18.01 -7.33 8.79
CA ALA A 20 -16.84 -8.10 8.38
C ALA A 20 -15.53 -7.43 8.86
N LEU A 21 -15.40 -6.12 8.67
CA LEU A 21 -14.26 -5.35 9.15
C LEU A 21 -14.07 -5.49 10.67
N VAL A 22 -15.12 -5.29 11.45
CA VAL A 22 -15.03 -5.38 12.92
C VAL A 22 -14.71 -6.79 13.38
N ASN A 23 -15.23 -7.81 12.71
CA ASN A 23 -14.90 -9.21 13.03
C ASN A 23 -13.44 -9.53 12.73
N ARG A 24 -12.83 -8.95 11.69
CA ARG A 24 -11.39 -9.10 11.42
C ARG A 24 -10.54 -8.37 12.45
N ILE A 25 -10.84 -7.11 12.73
CA ILE A 25 -10.17 -6.36 13.82
C ILE A 25 -10.26 -7.15 15.13
N ARG A 26 -11.42 -7.73 15.43
CA ARG A 26 -11.64 -8.59 16.59
C ARG A 26 -10.72 -9.82 16.57
N LYS A 27 -10.53 -10.49 15.43
CA LYS A 27 -9.58 -11.61 15.33
C LYS A 27 -8.15 -11.15 15.61
N GLU A 28 -7.72 -10.04 15.01
CA GLU A 28 -6.36 -9.52 15.18
C GLU A 28 -6.04 -9.11 16.62
N VAL A 29 -7.02 -8.60 17.36
CA VAL A 29 -6.83 -8.29 18.79
C VAL A 29 -7.13 -9.49 19.70
N GLY A 30 -7.30 -10.70 19.18
CA GLY A 30 -7.49 -11.92 19.98
C GLY A 30 -8.88 -12.08 20.60
N GLY A 31 -9.94 -11.69 19.88
CA GLY A 31 -11.33 -11.95 20.24
C GLY A 31 -11.96 -10.97 21.25
N GLY A 32 -13.23 -11.21 21.57
CA GLY A 32 -13.99 -10.49 22.60
C GLY A 32 -15.20 -9.70 22.10
N ASN A 33 -15.99 -9.20 23.02
CA ASN A 33 -17.10 -8.28 22.78
C ASN A 33 -16.58 -6.87 22.38
N ASN A 34 -17.47 -5.95 21.98
CA ASN A 34 -17.04 -4.62 21.53
C ASN A 34 -16.32 -3.81 22.62
N LYS A 35 -16.60 -4.07 23.90
CA LYS A 35 -15.92 -3.42 25.02
C LYS A 35 -14.48 -3.94 25.15
N GLU A 36 -14.30 -5.25 25.09
CA GLU A 36 -12.99 -5.89 25.13
C GLU A 36 -12.13 -5.48 23.92
N VAL A 37 -12.71 -5.43 22.72
CA VAL A 37 -12.00 -4.95 21.52
C VAL A 37 -11.56 -3.49 21.69
N ALA A 38 -12.42 -2.62 22.23
CA ALA A 38 -12.06 -1.23 22.50
C ALA A 38 -10.93 -1.09 23.52
N GLU A 39 -10.96 -1.88 24.60
CA GLU A 39 -9.91 -1.89 25.62
C GLU A 39 -8.58 -2.39 25.06
N LYS A 40 -8.59 -3.45 24.24
CA LYS A 40 -7.38 -3.97 23.59
C LYS A 40 -6.79 -2.99 22.59
N LEU A 41 -7.63 -2.35 21.77
CA LEU A 41 -7.18 -1.27 20.88
C LEU A 41 -6.61 -0.10 21.68
N THR A 42 -7.19 0.24 22.82
CA THR A 42 -6.69 1.28 23.72
C THR A 42 -5.33 0.92 24.31
N LYS A 43 -5.12 -0.35 24.71
CA LYS A 43 -3.80 -0.87 25.14
C LYS A 43 -2.74 -0.78 24.04
N LEU A 44 -3.14 -0.89 22.77
CA LEU A 44 -2.27 -0.69 21.60
C LEU A 44 -2.02 0.80 21.25
N GLY A 45 -2.56 1.72 22.05
CA GLY A 45 -2.43 3.18 21.86
C GLY A 45 -3.50 3.79 20.94
N ILE A 46 -4.53 3.02 20.57
CA ILE A 46 -5.60 3.46 19.68
C ILE A 46 -6.83 3.78 20.53
N LYS A 47 -7.11 5.06 20.76
CA LYS A 47 -8.31 5.49 21.50
C LYS A 47 -9.57 5.20 20.68
N VAL A 48 -10.35 4.21 21.09
CA VAL A 48 -11.61 3.80 20.47
C VAL A 48 -12.63 3.53 21.56
N SER A 49 -13.89 3.96 21.38
CA SER A 49 -14.98 3.61 22.28
C SER A 49 -15.77 2.39 21.77
N PRO A 50 -16.43 1.62 22.65
CA PRO A 50 -17.28 0.49 22.24
C PRO A 50 -18.42 0.94 21.31
N GLN A 51 -18.93 2.16 21.52
CA GLN A 51 -19.94 2.79 20.68
C GLN A 51 -19.42 3.04 19.26
N LEU A 52 -18.17 3.48 19.14
CA LEU A 52 -17.55 3.74 17.85
C LEU A 52 -17.38 2.43 17.04
N ILE A 53 -17.01 1.34 17.70
CA ILE A 53 -16.96 0.00 17.08
C ILE A 53 -18.36 -0.45 16.63
N SER A 54 -19.39 -0.19 17.43
CA SER A 54 -20.78 -0.45 17.05
C SER A 54 -21.20 0.33 15.80
N ASN A 55 -20.79 1.59 15.69
CA ASN A 55 -21.04 2.41 14.51
C ASN A 55 -20.31 1.90 13.27
N TRP A 56 -19.10 1.35 13.41
CA TRP A 56 -18.39 0.72 12.30
C TRP A 56 -19.16 -0.48 11.75
N LYS A 57 -19.74 -1.33 12.63
CA LYS A 57 -20.62 -2.42 12.20
C LYS A 57 -21.85 -1.95 11.43
N LYS A 58 -22.33 -0.73 11.70
CA LYS A 58 -23.49 -0.14 11.03
C LYS A 58 -23.15 0.54 9.69
N GLY A 59 -21.90 0.43 9.23
CA GLY A 59 -21.46 0.94 7.93
C GLY A 59 -20.85 2.34 7.95
N GLN A 60 -20.68 2.97 9.12
CA GLN A 60 -19.98 4.27 9.19
C GLN A 60 -18.46 4.16 9.04
N GLY A 61 -17.90 2.95 9.22
CA GLY A 61 -16.48 2.65 9.05
C GLY A 61 -15.52 3.47 9.96
N PRO A 62 -14.29 2.98 10.19
CA PRO A 62 -13.24 3.80 10.77
C PRO A 62 -12.73 4.82 9.75
N THR A 63 -12.29 5.99 10.23
CA THR A 63 -11.51 6.93 9.41
C THR A 63 -10.24 6.26 8.89
N ARG A 64 -9.80 6.59 7.67
CA ARG A 64 -8.56 6.04 7.06
C ARG A 64 -7.35 6.08 8.00
N LYS A 65 -7.12 7.21 8.68
CA LYS A 65 -6.04 7.35 9.68
C LYS A 65 -6.10 6.29 10.78
N ARG A 66 -7.29 6.03 11.31
CA ARG A 66 -7.50 5.05 12.39
C ARG A 66 -7.39 3.62 11.87
N LEU A 67 -7.86 3.36 10.65
CA LEU A 67 -7.68 2.07 10.00
C LEU A 67 -6.20 1.75 9.77
N THR A 68 -5.40 2.73 9.32
CA THR A 68 -3.94 2.62 9.20
C THR A 68 -3.29 2.33 10.55
N GLN A 69 -3.67 3.04 11.62
CA GLN A 69 -3.13 2.78 12.96
C GLN A 69 -3.45 1.37 13.47
N ILE A 70 -4.67 0.87 13.21
CA ILE A 70 -5.05 -0.50 13.59
C ILE A 70 -4.21 -1.51 12.80
N ALA A 71 -4.07 -1.31 11.49
CA ALA A 71 -3.26 -2.15 10.61
C ALA A 71 -1.79 -2.23 11.08
N GLU A 72 -1.17 -1.07 11.36
CA GLU A 72 0.20 -0.99 11.87
C GLU A 72 0.38 -1.68 13.23
N LYS A 73 -0.55 -1.48 14.17
CA LYS A 73 -0.47 -2.05 15.53
C LYS A 73 -0.77 -3.54 15.59
N CYS A 74 -1.58 -4.04 14.66
CA CYS A 74 -1.88 -5.45 14.51
C CYS A 74 -0.92 -6.17 13.54
N ASN A 75 0.03 -5.46 12.94
CA ASN A 75 0.96 -5.99 11.93
C ASN A 75 0.24 -6.66 10.74
N VAL A 76 -0.84 -6.04 10.27
CA VAL A 76 -1.64 -6.50 9.12
C VAL A 76 -1.77 -5.39 8.07
N SER A 77 -2.09 -5.74 6.83
CA SER A 77 -2.39 -4.73 5.80
C SER A 77 -3.80 -4.16 5.96
N ILE A 78 -3.99 -2.92 5.50
CA ILE A 78 -5.32 -2.31 5.41
C ILE A 78 -6.25 -3.16 4.55
N ASP A 79 -5.74 -3.76 3.47
CA ASP A 79 -6.51 -4.63 2.59
C ASP A 79 -6.95 -5.92 3.29
N SER A 80 -6.11 -6.50 4.14
CA SER A 80 -6.50 -7.66 4.96
C SER A 80 -7.64 -7.29 5.92
N LEU A 81 -7.64 -6.08 6.48
CA LEU A 81 -8.76 -5.60 7.30
C LEU A 81 -10.04 -5.32 6.47
N LEU A 82 -9.93 -4.75 5.27
CA LEU A 82 -11.07 -4.35 4.44
C LEU A 82 -11.68 -5.48 3.61
N TYR A 83 -10.86 -6.38 3.10
CA TYR A 83 -11.27 -7.47 2.20
C TYR A 83 -11.08 -8.86 2.79
N GLY A 84 -10.36 -8.97 3.92
CA GLY A 84 -9.98 -10.24 4.51
C GLY A 84 -8.74 -10.78 3.84
N ASP A 85 -8.19 -11.87 4.37
CA ASP A 85 -7.41 -12.76 3.52
C ASP A 85 -8.38 -13.28 2.47
N ILE A 86 -8.42 -12.59 1.33
CA ILE A 86 -8.83 -13.21 0.08
C ILE A 86 -7.92 -14.41 -0.01
N ASP A 87 -8.49 -15.60 0.15
CA ASP A 87 -7.80 -16.85 0.06
C ASP A 87 -7.00 -16.81 -1.24
N LYS A 88 -5.70 -16.51 -1.16
CA LYS A 88 -4.81 -16.36 -2.32
C LYS A 88 -4.67 -17.69 -3.08
N ARG A 89 -5.42 -18.73 -2.70
CA ARG A 89 -5.48 -20.05 -3.29
C ARG A 89 -6.67 -20.31 -4.23
N LYS A 90 -7.63 -19.40 -4.42
CA LYS A 90 -8.79 -19.66 -5.29
C LYS A 90 -9.10 -18.60 -6.35
N ASN A 91 -8.08 -17.91 -6.82
CA ASN A 91 -8.17 -17.14 -8.08
C ASN A 91 -7.05 -17.51 -9.05
N ARG A 92 -6.55 -18.75 -8.97
CA ARG A 92 -5.40 -19.23 -9.73
C ARG A 92 -5.75 -20.07 -10.97
N GLU A 93 -7.01 -20.10 -11.41
CA GLU A 93 -7.44 -20.98 -12.51
C GLU A 93 -8.20 -20.31 -13.66
N ASN A 94 -8.42 -19.00 -13.70
CA ASN A 94 -9.10 -18.37 -14.85
C ASN A 94 -8.49 -17.04 -15.29
N ASP A 95 -7.16 -16.99 -15.37
CA ASP A 95 -6.47 -16.03 -16.25
C ASP A 95 -5.11 -16.61 -16.66
N GLU A 96 -5.14 -17.85 -17.17
CA GLU A 96 -4.07 -18.45 -17.96
C GLU A 96 -4.02 -17.73 -19.32
N GLY A 97 -3.57 -16.48 -19.32
CA GLY A 97 -3.63 -15.63 -20.49
C GLY A 97 -2.57 -14.54 -20.56
N ASN A 98 -1.64 -14.44 -19.61
CA ASN A 98 -0.35 -13.77 -19.86
C ASN A 98 0.69 -14.13 -18.79
N LEU A 99 1.18 -15.37 -18.83
CA LEU A 99 2.36 -15.79 -18.09
C LEU A 99 3.62 -15.14 -18.71
N THR A 100 3.91 -13.90 -18.33
CA THR A 100 5.31 -13.49 -18.14
C THR A 100 5.39 -12.49 -17.00
N ARG A 101 6.41 -12.70 -16.16
CA ARG A 101 6.97 -11.72 -15.23
C ARG A 101 6.32 -11.67 -13.85
N ALA A 102 6.67 -12.69 -13.07
CA ALA A 102 7.07 -12.42 -11.70
C ALA A 102 8.16 -11.35 -11.72
N GLU A 103 7.87 -10.12 -11.29
CA GLU A 103 8.86 -9.17 -10.78
C GLU A 103 8.15 -8.06 -10.01
N THR A 104 8.60 -7.85 -8.77
CA THR A 104 8.42 -6.66 -7.93
C THR A 104 7.00 -6.30 -7.47
N SER A 105 6.60 -6.92 -6.35
CA SER A 105 5.82 -6.25 -5.30
C SER A 105 6.67 -5.12 -4.70
N GLN A 106 6.89 -4.03 -5.44
CA GLN A 106 7.54 -2.83 -4.95
C GLN A 106 6.46 -1.82 -4.58
N GLU A 107 6.53 -1.27 -3.36
CA GLU A 107 5.73 -0.10 -3.00
C GLU A 107 5.89 0.96 -4.09
N PRO A 108 4.78 1.57 -4.57
CA PRO A 108 4.84 2.52 -5.67
C PRO A 108 5.84 3.62 -5.35
N MET A 109 6.72 3.91 -6.30
CA MET A 109 7.75 4.92 -6.11
C MET A 109 7.13 6.27 -5.71
N THR A 110 7.56 6.77 -4.54
CA THR A 110 7.08 8.06 -4.01
C THR A 110 8.03 9.19 -4.44
N PRO A 111 7.56 10.44 -4.55
CA PRO A 111 8.41 11.59 -4.87
C PRO A 111 9.63 11.74 -3.94
N LYS A 112 9.47 11.38 -2.66
CA LYS A 112 10.54 11.41 -1.67
C LYS A 112 11.62 10.36 -1.94
N ARG A 113 11.20 9.14 -2.32
CA ARG A 113 12.11 8.05 -2.67
C ARG A 113 12.81 8.30 -4.01
N PHE A 114 12.06 8.82 -4.99
CA PHE A 114 12.59 9.25 -6.28
C PHE A 114 13.69 10.31 -6.13
N ALA A 115 13.45 11.35 -5.33
CA ALA A 115 14.46 12.38 -5.05
C ALA A 115 15.72 11.83 -4.36
N ALA A 116 15.57 10.85 -3.47
CA ALA A 116 16.70 10.21 -2.79
C ALA A 116 17.55 9.37 -3.77
N GLU A 117 16.91 8.64 -4.68
CA GLU A 117 17.59 7.83 -5.69
C GLU A 117 18.31 8.69 -6.73
N LEU A 118 17.72 9.80 -7.17
CA LEU A 118 18.40 10.75 -8.05
C LEU A 118 19.68 11.32 -7.41
N ARG A 119 19.62 11.72 -6.13
CA ARG A 119 20.83 12.17 -5.40
C ARG A 119 21.88 11.08 -5.26
N ALA A 120 21.46 9.84 -4.97
CA ALA A 120 22.38 8.71 -4.89
C ALA A 120 23.08 8.43 -6.23
N LEU A 121 22.46 8.80 -7.35
CA LEU A 121 23.03 8.72 -8.70
C LEU A 121 23.83 9.98 -9.11
N GLY A 122 23.98 10.96 -8.22
CA GLY A 122 24.71 12.19 -8.48
C GLY A 122 23.94 13.21 -9.32
N VAL A 123 22.63 13.04 -9.47
CA VAL A 123 21.77 14.02 -10.15
C VAL A 123 21.35 15.09 -9.14
N GLU A 124 22.03 16.24 -9.18
CA GLU A 124 21.81 17.34 -8.24
C GLU A 124 20.86 18.42 -8.77
N ASP A 125 20.61 18.45 -10.08
CA ASP A 125 19.93 19.55 -10.78
C ASP A 125 18.41 19.42 -10.87
N PHE A 126 17.79 18.66 -9.96
CA PHE A 126 16.33 18.61 -9.85
C PHE A 126 15.83 19.71 -8.92
N HIS A 127 15.41 20.83 -9.49
CA HIS A 127 14.89 21.97 -8.72
C HIS A 127 13.55 21.63 -8.06
N SER A 128 13.59 21.05 -6.86
CA SER A 128 12.45 20.81 -5.95
C SER A 128 11.46 19.72 -6.36
N THR A 129 10.88 19.04 -5.35
CA THR A 129 9.76 18.09 -5.49
C THR A 129 8.50 18.73 -6.10
N LYS A 130 8.42 20.07 -6.11
CA LYS A 130 7.38 20.82 -6.84
C LYS A 130 7.47 20.66 -8.36
N SER A 131 8.67 20.48 -8.91
CA SER A 131 8.88 20.29 -10.36
C SER A 131 8.56 18.86 -10.82
N MET A 132 8.36 17.94 -9.88
CA MET A 132 7.95 16.54 -10.13
C MET A 132 6.43 16.35 -10.10
N LYS A 133 5.66 17.45 -9.95
CA LYS A 133 4.20 17.40 -9.79
C LYS A 133 3.56 17.03 -11.12
N GLY A 134 3.16 15.77 -11.27
CA GLY A 134 2.58 15.22 -12.50
C GLY A 134 3.22 13.91 -12.93
N LEU A 135 4.40 13.57 -12.41
CA LEU A 135 5.01 12.26 -12.63
C LEU A 135 4.23 11.20 -11.86
N THR A 136 3.83 10.14 -12.56
CA THR A 136 3.30 8.93 -11.96
C THR A 136 4.44 8.13 -11.32
N PRO A 137 4.13 7.19 -10.40
CA PRO A 137 5.13 6.27 -9.87
C PRO A 137 5.88 5.51 -10.97
N THR A 138 5.20 5.15 -12.07
CA THR A 138 5.81 4.51 -13.24
C THR A 138 6.82 5.41 -13.92
N ASP A 139 6.47 6.68 -14.17
CA ASP A 139 7.40 7.64 -14.78
C ASP A 139 8.66 7.80 -13.92
N MET A 140 8.51 7.84 -12.59
CA MET A 140 9.64 7.92 -11.67
C MET A 140 10.54 6.68 -11.73
N GLU A 141 9.96 5.49 -11.78
CA GLU A 141 10.73 4.23 -11.89
C GLU A 141 11.48 4.13 -13.22
N GLU A 142 10.84 4.49 -14.33
CA GLU A 142 11.48 4.51 -15.65
C GLU A 142 12.66 5.48 -15.69
N ILE A 143 12.49 6.69 -15.15
CA ILE A 143 13.57 7.68 -15.08
C ILE A 143 14.75 7.15 -14.25
N ILE A 144 14.50 6.50 -13.10
CA ILE A 144 15.57 5.91 -12.29
C ILE A 144 16.27 4.77 -13.04
N ALA A 145 15.51 3.90 -13.71
CA ALA A 145 16.07 2.78 -14.46
C ALA A 145 17.01 3.25 -15.58
N VAL A 146 16.57 4.23 -16.38
CA VAL A 146 17.38 4.84 -17.44
C VAL A 146 18.63 5.50 -16.86
N THR A 147 18.50 6.23 -15.76
CA THR A 147 19.64 6.90 -15.10
C THR A 147 20.68 5.88 -14.61
N LYS A 148 20.25 4.78 -13.98
CA LYS A 148 21.13 3.69 -13.54
C LYS A 148 21.87 3.03 -14.70
N MET A 149 21.16 2.78 -15.81
CA MET A 149 21.74 2.17 -16.99
C MET A 149 22.82 3.07 -17.60
N ASN A 150 22.54 4.36 -17.75
CA ASN A 150 23.51 5.32 -18.29
C ASN A 150 24.74 5.47 -17.39
N ALA A 151 24.56 5.54 -16.07
CA ALA A 151 25.67 5.59 -15.11
C ALA A 151 26.56 4.33 -15.22
N LYS A 152 25.96 3.15 -15.33
CA LYS A 152 26.69 1.87 -15.50
C LYS A 152 27.50 1.85 -16.79
N THR A 153 26.88 2.21 -17.92
CA THR A 153 27.55 2.25 -19.23
C THR A 153 28.73 3.21 -19.23
N THR A 154 28.56 4.38 -18.60
CA THR A 154 29.62 5.40 -18.47
C THR A 154 30.79 4.85 -17.65
N ALA A 155 30.51 4.27 -16.49
CA ALA A 155 31.53 3.67 -15.62
C ALA A 155 32.30 2.55 -16.33
N GLN A 156 31.59 1.66 -17.04
CA GLN A 156 32.22 0.58 -17.79
C GLN A 156 33.17 1.11 -18.88
N THR A 157 32.72 2.10 -19.65
CA THR A 157 33.54 2.74 -20.69
C THR A 157 34.81 3.35 -20.10
N MET A 158 34.70 4.06 -18.96
CA MET A 158 35.87 4.65 -18.30
C MET A 158 36.86 3.58 -17.81
N ILE A 159 36.36 2.46 -17.27
CA ILE A 159 37.20 1.34 -16.82
C ILE A 159 37.95 0.72 -18.01
N GLU A 160 37.27 0.45 -19.12
CA GLU A 160 37.87 -0.12 -20.34
C GLU A 160 38.96 0.80 -20.91
N GLN A 161 38.69 2.12 -20.99
CA GLN A 161 39.68 3.11 -21.41
C GLN A 161 40.90 3.11 -20.47
N ARG A 162 40.70 3.03 -19.16
CA ARG A 162 41.79 3.03 -18.17
C ARG A 162 42.61 1.75 -18.22
N ILE A 163 41.98 0.60 -18.47
CA ILE A 163 42.67 -0.68 -18.67
C ILE A 163 43.49 -0.64 -19.96
N LYS A 164 42.91 -0.15 -21.07
CA LYS A 164 43.60 -0.03 -22.35
C LYS A 164 44.82 0.89 -22.26
N ALA A 165 44.69 2.04 -21.59
CA ALA A 165 45.77 3.00 -21.37
C ALA A 165 46.89 2.50 -20.45
N LYS A 166 46.69 1.42 -19.68
CA LYS A 166 47.75 0.78 -18.86
C LYS A 166 48.44 -0.39 -19.57
N LYS A 167 47.86 -0.88 -20.68
CA LYS A 167 48.35 -2.04 -21.44
C LYS A 167 49.06 -1.65 -22.74
N GLY A 168 48.98 -0.39 -23.15
CA GLY A 168 49.80 0.22 -24.20
C GLY A 168 50.84 1.11 -23.56
#